data_AF-A0A969SH28-F1
#
_entry.id   AF-A0A969SH28-F1
#
_cell.length_a   1.000
_cell.length_b   1.000
_cell.length_c   1.000
_cell.angle_alpha   90.00
_cell.angle_beta   90.00
_cell.angle_gamma   90.00
#
_symmetry.space_group_name_H-M   'P 1'
#
loop_
_entity.id
_entity.type
_entity.pdbx_description
1 polymer ?
#
loop_
_entity_poly.entity_id
_entity_poly.type
_entity_poly.pdbx_seq_one_letter_code
_entity_poly.pdbx_strand_id
1 'polypeptide(L)'
;MLLLRLNGTPPQTAFFSGWDSTTITGLTSVSIIHHPAGDPKKITRGQTLANPFTTLSDMGNTSFITPTYTSGVTEGGSSGSGVFTQDAAGSYFLRGGLLGGPSSCATANDINNPANRDYYSRFDLAFTNLRPFLASSTAGPLNYSDMWWAGDAENGWGMSIQQHSPSNIQFNALYIYDDNGRPLWVVMPGGTWSNNFTTFSGPVFIPTGSPFSAFNTADFVPNPSVGNVTINFTTLSTASMNYTINGRGGSKQITRQVFGTGSAPFNVNDLWWGGRSQNGWGINLAQQQGQIFGVWYTYGADRSATWYVMPGGAWNGTTFSGSLFRTLGSAWIATTYNRNLLQVFNVGNMSFNFSNADNATMNYTVDGITQSKIITRQQF
;
A
#
# COMPACT_ATOMS: atom_id res chain seq x y z
N MET A 1 16.94 -19.81 12.23
CA MET A 1 16.77 -19.52 10.79
C MET A 1 16.79 -18.01 10.61
N LEU A 2 17.34 -17.52 9.50
CA LEU A 2 17.43 -16.09 9.18
C LEU A 2 16.67 -15.82 7.88
N LEU A 3 15.83 -14.79 7.86
CA LEU A 3 15.16 -14.31 6.66
C LEU A 3 15.77 -12.95 6.28
N LEU A 4 16.18 -12.82 5.01
CA LEU A 4 16.76 -11.60 4.47
C LEU A 4 15.90 -11.08 3.32
N ARG A 5 15.81 -9.75 3.21
CA ARG A 5 15.30 -9.06 2.02
C ARG A 5 16.49 -8.51 1.24
N LEU A 6 16.63 -8.92 -0.01
CA LEU A 6 17.64 -8.35 -0.91
C LEU A 6 17.31 -6.88 -1.22
N ASN A 7 18.34 -6.05 -1.35
CA ASN A 7 18.19 -4.63 -1.64
C ASN A 7 17.75 -4.37 -3.10
N GLY A 8 18.17 -5.22 -4.03
CA GLY A 8 17.82 -5.14 -5.45
C GLY A 8 16.71 -6.10 -5.85
N THR A 9 16.02 -5.79 -6.94
CA THR A 9 15.05 -6.70 -7.56
C THR A 9 15.78 -7.94 -8.10
N PRO A 10 15.33 -9.17 -7.81
CA PRO A 10 15.96 -10.36 -8.36
C PRO A 10 15.80 -10.43 -9.89
N PRO A 11 16.71 -11.11 -10.62
CA PRO A 11 16.56 -11.31 -12.06
C PRO A 11 15.20 -11.91 -12.42
N GLN A 12 14.65 -11.60 -13.59
CA GLN A 12 13.34 -12.11 -14.03
C GLN A 12 13.28 -13.64 -14.08
N THR A 13 14.41 -14.30 -14.27
CA THR A 13 14.54 -15.76 -14.28
C THR A 13 14.62 -16.38 -12.88
N ALA A 14 14.57 -15.58 -11.82
CA ALA A 14 14.56 -16.07 -10.45
C ALA A 14 13.22 -16.75 -10.14
N PHE A 15 13.29 -17.92 -9.52
CA PHE A 15 12.13 -18.67 -9.09
C PHE A 15 11.96 -18.54 -7.57
N PHE A 16 10.76 -18.19 -7.14
CA PHE A 16 10.37 -18.20 -5.73
C PHE A 16 9.72 -19.52 -5.40
N SER A 17 10.43 -20.40 -4.69
CA SER A 17 9.85 -21.66 -4.22
C SER A 17 8.74 -21.42 -3.21
N GLY A 18 7.75 -22.32 -3.20
CA GLY A 18 6.79 -22.38 -2.10
C GLY A 18 7.47 -22.80 -0.79
N TRP A 19 6.68 -22.80 0.28
CA TRP A 19 7.06 -23.31 1.60
C TRP A 19 5.91 -24.13 2.17
N ASP A 20 6.22 -25.07 3.07
CA ASP A 20 5.21 -25.85 3.78
C ASP A 20 5.50 -25.77 5.29
N SER A 21 4.59 -25.11 6.01
CA SER A 21 4.69 -24.89 7.45
C SER A 21 4.08 -26.02 8.29
N THR A 22 3.60 -27.09 7.66
CA THR A 22 3.14 -28.27 8.39
C THR A 22 4.32 -29.05 8.95
N THR A 23 4.11 -29.76 10.06
CA THR A 23 5.10 -30.67 10.61
C THR A 23 5.34 -31.82 9.64
N ILE A 24 6.60 -32.03 9.23
CA ILE A 24 6.97 -33.21 8.42
C ILE A 24 6.86 -34.48 9.26
N THR A 25 6.33 -35.57 8.70
CA THR A 25 6.09 -36.82 9.43
C THR A 25 6.56 -38.03 8.62
N GLY A 26 6.95 -39.09 9.34
CA GLY A 26 7.32 -40.37 8.74
C GLY A 26 8.44 -40.31 7.70
N LEU A 27 8.41 -41.27 6.76
CA LEU A 27 9.34 -41.34 5.63
C LEU A 27 8.88 -40.41 4.52
N THR A 28 9.48 -39.23 4.43
CA THR A 28 9.16 -38.21 3.42
C THR A 28 10.38 -37.99 2.53
N SER A 29 10.21 -38.07 1.22
CA SER A 29 11.27 -37.78 0.25
C SER A 29 11.66 -36.30 0.31
N VAL A 30 12.96 -36.02 0.26
CA VAL A 30 13.50 -34.66 0.30
C VAL A 30 14.55 -34.44 -0.78
N SER A 31 14.64 -33.19 -1.23
CA SER A 31 15.71 -32.68 -2.10
C SER A 31 16.42 -31.52 -1.43
N ILE A 32 17.74 -31.48 -1.58
CA ILE A 32 18.61 -30.45 -1.03
C ILE A 32 19.31 -29.79 -2.20
N ILE A 33 19.16 -28.48 -2.34
CA ILE A 33 19.78 -27.70 -3.42
C ILE A 33 20.78 -26.75 -2.77
N HIS A 34 22.07 -26.98 -3.01
CA HIS A 34 23.14 -26.35 -2.22
C HIS A 34 24.42 -26.09 -3.03
N HIS A 35 25.36 -25.35 -2.43
CA HIS A 35 26.66 -24.98 -3.00
C HIS A 35 27.79 -25.48 -2.07
N PRO A 36 28.18 -26.76 -2.15
CA PRO A 36 29.27 -27.29 -1.31
C PRO A 36 30.60 -26.63 -1.68
N ALA A 37 31.38 -26.18 -0.70
CA ALA A 37 32.65 -25.48 -0.87
C ALA A 37 32.62 -24.23 -1.79
N GLY A 38 31.43 -23.69 -2.10
CA GLY A 38 31.27 -22.63 -3.10
C GLY A 38 31.28 -23.12 -4.56
N ASP A 39 31.25 -24.43 -4.79
CA ASP A 39 31.15 -25.07 -6.10
C ASP A 39 29.84 -24.69 -6.84
N PRO A 40 29.74 -25.00 -8.15
CA PRO A 40 28.47 -25.02 -8.86
C PRO A 40 27.37 -25.74 -8.07
N LYS A 41 26.14 -25.23 -8.21
CA LYS A 41 24.95 -25.74 -7.53
C LYS A 41 24.80 -27.25 -7.73
N LYS A 42 24.63 -27.99 -6.64
CA LYS A 42 24.39 -29.44 -6.64
C LYS A 42 23.04 -29.78 -6.04
N ILE A 43 22.58 -30.99 -6.33
CA ILE A 43 21.38 -31.57 -5.73
C ILE A 43 21.75 -32.85 -5.00
N THR A 44 21.31 -32.93 -3.74
CA THR A 44 21.37 -34.13 -2.91
C THR A 44 19.95 -34.63 -2.70
N ARG A 45 19.74 -35.94 -2.80
CA ARG A 45 18.43 -36.59 -2.64
C ARG A 45 18.44 -37.47 -1.41
N GLY A 46 17.31 -37.51 -0.72
CA GLY A 46 17.19 -38.30 0.50
C GLY A 46 15.76 -38.46 0.96
N GLN A 47 15.63 -38.91 2.20
CA GLN A 47 14.34 -39.02 2.89
C GLN A 47 14.51 -38.77 4.39
N THR A 48 13.44 -38.38 5.06
CA THR A 48 13.40 -38.42 6.53
C THR A 48 13.26 -39.86 7.04
N LEU A 49 13.63 -40.07 8.31
CA LEU A 49 13.39 -41.32 9.03
C LEU A 49 11.99 -41.36 9.62
N ALA A 50 11.57 -42.53 10.10
CA ALA A 50 10.26 -42.70 10.77
C ALA A 50 10.06 -41.69 11.92
N ASN A 51 11.11 -41.44 12.71
CA ASN A 51 11.20 -40.24 13.53
C ASN A 51 12.07 -39.19 12.81
N PRO A 52 11.48 -38.15 12.19
CA PRO A 52 12.20 -37.22 11.32
C PRO A 52 13.04 -36.20 12.09
N PHE A 53 13.05 -36.25 13.42
CA PHE A 53 13.63 -35.21 14.26
C PHE A 53 14.72 -35.71 15.20
N THR A 54 15.75 -34.89 15.36
CA THR A 54 16.73 -35.03 16.44
C THR A 54 16.77 -33.75 17.26
N THR A 55 17.13 -33.86 18.54
CA THR A 55 17.35 -32.72 19.43
C THR A 55 18.84 -32.58 19.69
N LEU A 56 19.38 -31.37 19.50
CA LEU A 56 20.78 -31.06 19.72
C LEU A 56 20.92 -30.26 21.02
N SER A 57 21.64 -30.81 22.00
CA SER A 57 21.75 -30.24 23.36
C SER A 57 22.67 -29.03 23.43
N ASP A 58 23.73 -29.02 22.62
CA ASP A 58 24.63 -27.88 22.38
C ASP A 58 23.93 -26.69 21.71
N MET A 59 22.77 -26.90 21.09
CA MET A 59 21.92 -25.88 20.50
C MET A 59 20.72 -25.50 21.38
N GLY A 60 20.89 -25.55 22.70
CA GLY A 60 19.84 -25.18 23.66
C GLY A 60 18.65 -26.14 23.65
N ASN A 61 18.89 -27.43 23.36
CA ASN A 61 17.87 -28.47 23.20
C ASN A 61 16.84 -28.17 22.10
N THR A 62 17.29 -27.60 20.97
CA THR A 62 16.43 -27.33 19.81
C THR A 62 16.28 -28.57 18.92
N SER A 63 15.08 -28.77 18.35
CA SER A 63 14.77 -29.88 17.44
C SER A 63 15.02 -29.52 15.96
N PHE A 64 15.59 -30.45 15.20
CA PHE A 64 15.97 -30.30 13.79
C PHE A 64 15.42 -31.44 12.92
N ILE A 65 15.08 -31.13 11.67
CA ILE A 65 14.79 -32.15 10.65
C ILE A 65 16.11 -32.87 10.34
N THR A 66 16.08 -34.20 10.36
CA THR A 66 17.27 -35.03 10.15
C THR A 66 17.04 -35.98 8.97
N PRO A 67 17.21 -35.51 7.73
CA PRO A 67 17.15 -36.40 6.57
C PRO A 67 18.39 -37.31 6.51
N THR A 68 18.24 -38.40 5.80
CA THR A 68 19.34 -39.27 5.37
C THR A 68 19.37 -39.35 3.84
N TYR A 69 20.55 -39.54 3.26
CA TYR A 69 20.76 -39.33 1.83
C TYR A 69 20.87 -40.64 1.05
N THR A 70 20.15 -40.70 -0.06
CA THR A 70 20.16 -41.80 -1.04
C THR A 70 21.05 -41.47 -2.24
N SER A 71 21.41 -40.20 -2.43
CA SER A 71 22.33 -39.73 -3.46
C SER A 71 22.92 -38.38 -3.06
N GLY A 72 24.25 -38.29 -3.04
CA GLY A 72 24.98 -37.08 -2.64
C GLY A 72 25.01 -36.88 -1.11
N VAL A 73 25.62 -35.77 -0.69
CA VAL A 73 25.73 -35.29 0.69
C VAL A 73 25.77 -33.77 0.73
N THR A 74 25.88 -33.17 1.91
CA THR A 74 26.29 -31.78 2.03
C THR A 74 27.71 -31.67 2.58
N GLU A 75 28.36 -30.53 2.35
CA GLU A 75 29.72 -30.26 2.80
C GLU A 75 29.80 -28.79 3.29
N GLY A 76 30.93 -28.41 3.89
CA GLY A 76 31.20 -27.03 4.29
C GLY A 76 30.91 -26.06 3.14
N GLY A 77 30.22 -24.94 3.41
CA GLY A 77 29.70 -24.01 2.39
C GLY A 77 28.22 -24.25 2.03
N SER A 78 27.66 -25.41 2.35
CA SER A 78 26.24 -25.68 2.13
C SER A 78 25.31 -24.99 3.16
N SER A 79 25.83 -24.54 4.30
CA SER A 79 25.04 -23.97 5.40
C SER A 79 24.08 -22.88 4.91
N GLY A 80 22.83 -22.95 5.35
CA GLY A 80 21.73 -22.08 4.90
C GLY A 80 20.97 -22.60 3.68
N SER A 81 21.44 -23.63 2.97
CA SER A 81 20.71 -24.25 1.85
C SER A 81 19.39 -24.88 2.30
N GLY A 82 18.39 -24.88 1.42
CA GLY A 82 17.08 -25.42 1.74
C GLY A 82 16.99 -26.95 1.64
N VAL A 83 16.27 -27.57 2.58
CA VAL A 83 15.67 -28.90 2.40
C VAL A 83 14.24 -28.72 1.91
N PHE A 84 13.88 -29.42 0.83
CA PHE A 84 12.61 -29.27 0.14
C PHE A 84 11.85 -30.58 0.04
N THR A 85 10.53 -30.52 0.16
CA THR A 85 9.61 -31.59 -0.27
C THR A 85 9.01 -31.22 -1.62
N GLN A 86 8.46 -32.20 -2.34
CA GLN A 86 7.72 -31.97 -3.58
C GLN A 86 6.27 -32.40 -3.46
N ASP A 87 5.37 -31.67 -4.13
CA ASP A 87 4.01 -32.16 -4.37
C ASP A 87 3.95 -33.12 -5.56
N ALA A 88 2.76 -33.65 -5.84
CA ALA A 88 2.53 -34.56 -6.98
C ALA A 88 2.73 -33.87 -8.35
N ALA A 89 2.69 -32.54 -8.41
CA ALA A 89 2.93 -31.76 -9.62
C ALA A 89 4.42 -31.41 -9.81
N GLY A 90 5.28 -31.76 -8.85
CA GLY A 90 6.72 -31.53 -8.87
C GLY A 90 7.16 -30.18 -8.30
N SER A 91 6.25 -29.38 -7.73
CA SER A 91 6.57 -28.09 -7.11
C SER A 91 7.36 -28.30 -5.82
N TYR A 92 8.43 -27.52 -5.62
CA TYR A 92 9.25 -27.60 -4.42
C TYR A 92 8.74 -26.69 -3.31
N PHE A 93 8.68 -27.24 -2.09
CA PHE A 93 8.28 -26.54 -0.86
C PHE A 93 9.39 -26.61 0.18
N LEU A 94 9.87 -25.45 0.61
CA LEU A 94 10.88 -25.33 1.65
C LEU A 94 10.38 -25.88 3.00
N ARG A 95 11.19 -26.72 3.65
CA ARG A 95 10.92 -27.28 4.99
C ARG A 95 11.93 -26.85 6.05
N GLY A 96 13.07 -26.28 5.65
CA GLY A 96 14.14 -25.88 6.57
C GLY A 96 15.41 -25.41 5.89
N GLY A 97 16.31 -24.77 6.64
CA GLY A 97 17.66 -24.41 6.20
C GLY A 97 18.74 -25.23 6.92
N LEU A 98 19.80 -25.61 6.19
CA LEU A 98 20.90 -26.41 6.72
C LEU A 98 21.67 -25.68 7.82
N LEU A 99 21.80 -26.32 8.97
CA LEU A 99 22.78 -25.95 9.99
C LEU A 99 24.15 -26.55 9.63
N GLY A 100 24.17 -27.87 9.46
CA GLY A 100 25.34 -28.70 9.21
C GLY A 100 25.09 -30.13 9.70
N GLY A 101 26.11 -30.98 9.69
CA GLY A 101 26.01 -32.35 10.18
C GLY A 101 27.22 -33.21 9.83
N PRO A 102 27.20 -34.49 10.22
CA PRO A 102 28.31 -35.41 10.00
C PRO A 102 28.38 -36.00 8.58
N SER A 103 27.46 -35.65 7.67
CA SER A 103 27.45 -36.24 6.33
C SER A 103 28.75 -36.02 5.58
N SER A 104 29.18 -37.03 4.83
CA SER A 104 30.36 -36.96 3.99
C SER A 104 30.27 -37.98 2.87
N CYS A 105 31.05 -37.80 1.81
CA CYS A 105 31.07 -38.75 0.69
C CYS A 105 31.42 -40.20 1.12
N ALA A 106 32.11 -40.39 2.24
CA ALA A 106 32.42 -41.70 2.80
C ALA A 106 31.19 -42.43 3.37
N THR A 107 30.14 -41.69 3.75
CA THR A 107 28.89 -42.24 4.29
C THR A 107 27.71 -42.11 3.32
N ALA A 108 27.95 -41.58 2.12
CA ALA A 108 26.93 -41.36 1.11
C ALA A 108 26.19 -42.66 0.73
N ASN A 109 24.90 -42.53 0.44
CA ASN A 109 24.01 -43.61 -0.03
C ASN A 109 23.71 -44.73 0.99
N ASP A 110 24.23 -44.67 2.22
CA ASP A 110 23.83 -45.58 3.29
C ASP A 110 22.82 -44.89 4.22
N ILE A 111 21.53 -45.12 3.97
CA ILE A 111 20.45 -44.48 4.74
C ILE A 111 20.40 -44.91 6.22
N ASN A 112 21.05 -46.02 6.56
CA ASN A 112 21.08 -46.54 7.92
C ASN A 112 22.28 -46.02 8.72
N ASN A 113 23.29 -45.45 8.04
CA ASN A 113 24.45 -44.88 8.70
C ASN A 113 24.08 -43.57 9.43
N PRO A 114 24.27 -43.49 10.77
CA PRO A 114 23.97 -42.27 11.52
C PRO A 114 24.84 -41.07 11.10
N ALA A 115 26.00 -41.31 10.48
CA ALA A 115 26.86 -40.29 9.90
C ALA A 115 26.49 -39.93 8.45
N ASN A 116 25.40 -40.46 7.88
CA ASN A 116 24.83 -40.03 6.59
C ASN A 116 23.59 -39.15 6.81
N ARG A 117 23.76 -38.08 7.59
CA ARG A 117 22.67 -37.21 8.03
C ARG A 117 23.20 -35.80 8.23
N ASP A 118 22.32 -34.82 8.03
CA ASP A 118 22.55 -33.45 8.50
C ASP A 118 21.33 -32.93 9.25
N TYR A 119 21.47 -31.75 9.84
CA TYR A 119 20.47 -31.09 10.66
C TYR A 119 19.95 -29.84 9.97
N TYR A 120 18.64 -29.78 9.76
CA TYR A 120 17.96 -28.64 9.15
C TYR A 120 17.01 -28.01 10.14
N SER A 121 16.98 -26.68 10.17
CA SER A 121 16.03 -25.95 11.00
C SER A 121 14.60 -26.32 10.63
N ARG A 122 13.70 -26.31 11.61
CA ARG A 122 12.28 -26.61 11.42
C ARG A 122 11.51 -25.40 10.90
N PHE A 123 11.12 -25.38 9.62
CA PHE A 123 10.35 -24.26 9.06
C PHE A 123 8.98 -24.14 9.74
N ASP A 124 8.34 -25.24 10.10
CA ASP A 124 7.09 -25.27 10.88
C ASP A 124 7.22 -24.58 12.25
N LEU A 125 8.36 -24.72 12.94
CA LEU A 125 8.62 -23.98 14.20
C LEU A 125 9.00 -22.52 13.94
N ALA A 126 9.79 -22.25 12.90
CA ALA A 126 10.19 -20.91 12.54
C ALA A 126 9.03 -20.07 11.96
N PHE A 127 8.04 -20.73 11.37
CA PHE A 127 6.97 -20.10 10.61
C PHE A 127 6.17 -19.12 11.47
N THR A 128 5.94 -19.38 12.75
CA THR A 128 5.26 -18.43 13.65
C THR A 128 5.91 -17.06 13.63
N ASN A 129 7.24 -17.00 13.64
CA ASN A 129 8.01 -15.74 13.59
C ASN A 129 8.13 -15.17 12.18
N LEU A 130 8.01 -16.01 11.15
CA LEU A 130 8.13 -15.61 9.75
C LEU A 130 6.81 -15.31 9.06
N ARG A 131 5.70 -15.71 9.64
CA ARG A 131 4.34 -15.55 9.12
C ARG A 131 4.05 -14.10 8.71
N PRO A 132 4.45 -13.05 9.46
CA PRO A 132 4.23 -11.66 9.03
C PRO A 132 4.88 -11.31 7.68
N PHE A 133 5.95 -12.02 7.29
CA PHE A 133 6.71 -11.76 6.07
C PHE A 133 6.33 -12.71 4.91
N LEU A 134 5.93 -13.94 5.20
CA LEU A 134 5.71 -15.00 4.21
C LEU A 134 4.24 -15.36 3.98
N ALA A 135 3.39 -15.10 4.96
CA ALA A 135 2.03 -15.61 5.03
C ALA A 135 1.11 -14.69 5.83
N SER A 136 1.21 -13.38 5.59
CA SER A 136 0.20 -12.44 6.07
C SER A 136 -1.15 -12.86 5.49
N SER A 137 -1.92 -13.65 6.26
CA SER A 137 -3.24 -14.16 5.87
C SER A 137 -4.34 -13.12 6.04
N THR A 138 -3.98 -11.84 6.03
CA THR A 138 -4.81 -10.78 5.47
C THR A 138 -3.89 -9.97 4.58
N ALA A 139 -3.95 -10.18 3.26
CA ALA A 139 -3.63 -9.06 2.38
C ALA A 139 -4.57 -7.95 2.84
N GLY A 140 -4.03 -6.85 3.35
CA GLY A 140 -4.83 -5.65 3.57
C GLY A 140 -5.51 -5.25 2.25
N PRO A 141 -6.39 -4.23 2.28
CA PRO A 141 -6.91 -3.68 1.04
C PRO A 141 -5.79 -3.40 0.05
N LEU A 142 -6.06 -3.66 -1.23
CA LEU A 142 -5.21 -3.16 -2.29
C LEU A 142 -5.05 -1.64 -2.14
N ASN A 143 -3.99 -1.06 -2.70
CA ASN A 143 -3.78 0.38 -2.59
C ASN A 143 -4.74 1.13 -3.55
N TYR A 144 -5.79 1.72 -2.98
CA TYR A 144 -6.76 2.52 -3.73
C TYR A 144 -6.43 4.02 -3.78
N SER A 145 -5.25 4.44 -3.27
CA SER A 145 -4.85 5.85 -3.26
C SER A 145 -4.76 6.42 -4.68
N ASP A 146 -5.58 7.44 -4.98
CA ASP A 146 -5.62 8.19 -6.24
C ASP A 146 -6.75 9.23 -6.24
N MET A 147 -6.92 9.90 -7.39
CA MET A 147 -8.18 10.53 -7.78
C MET A 147 -9.16 9.52 -8.38
N TRP A 148 -10.42 9.63 -7.96
CA TRP A 148 -11.56 8.86 -8.45
C TRP A 148 -12.68 9.80 -8.89
N TRP A 149 -13.38 9.44 -9.97
CA TRP A 149 -14.42 10.28 -10.58
C TRP A 149 -15.45 9.42 -11.31
N ALA A 150 -16.60 10.01 -11.68
CA ALA A 150 -17.69 9.30 -12.36
C ALA A 150 -17.64 9.38 -13.91
N GLY A 151 -16.47 9.74 -14.47
CA GLY A 151 -16.27 9.85 -15.91
C GLY A 151 -16.90 11.11 -16.53
N ASP A 152 -16.83 11.22 -17.86
CA ASP A 152 -17.21 12.43 -18.59
C ASP A 152 -18.68 12.82 -18.45
N ALA A 153 -19.55 11.84 -18.18
CA ALA A 153 -20.97 12.06 -17.97
C ALA A 153 -21.25 12.93 -16.73
N GLU A 154 -20.36 12.88 -15.74
CA GLU A 154 -20.44 13.69 -14.53
C GLU A 154 -19.18 14.50 -14.22
N ASN A 155 -18.47 14.96 -15.25
CA ASN A 155 -17.24 15.74 -15.07
C ASN A 155 -17.48 17.01 -14.23
N GLY A 156 -16.49 17.39 -13.41
CA GLY A 156 -16.51 18.56 -12.53
C GLY A 156 -16.30 18.22 -11.05
N TRP A 157 -16.81 17.07 -10.59
CA TRP A 157 -16.65 16.59 -9.23
C TRP A 157 -15.76 15.33 -9.18
N GLY A 158 -15.34 14.94 -7.98
CA GLY A 158 -14.64 13.68 -7.75
C GLY A 158 -14.32 13.42 -6.29
N MET A 159 -13.42 12.48 -6.06
CA MET A 159 -12.99 12.05 -4.74
C MET A 159 -11.50 11.73 -4.74
N SER A 160 -10.75 12.26 -3.77
CA SER A 160 -9.41 11.74 -3.47
C SER A 160 -9.51 10.63 -2.44
N ILE A 161 -8.81 9.53 -2.67
CA ILE A 161 -8.59 8.46 -1.70
C ILE A 161 -7.10 8.48 -1.34
N GLN A 162 -6.77 8.43 -0.05
CA GLN A 162 -5.41 8.19 0.43
C GLN A 162 -5.42 7.08 1.48
N GLN A 163 -4.51 6.12 1.34
CA GLN A 163 -4.46 4.92 2.16
C GLN A 163 -3.05 4.67 2.68
N HIS A 164 -2.92 4.47 4.00
CA HIS A 164 -1.64 4.16 4.64
C HIS A 164 -1.59 2.73 5.19
N SER A 165 -0.42 2.12 5.03
CA SER A 165 -0.06 0.80 5.57
C SER A 165 0.88 0.99 6.77
N PRO A 166 0.83 0.14 7.82
CA PRO A 166 0.09 -1.12 7.95
C PRO A 166 -1.31 -0.99 8.55
N SER A 167 -1.72 0.21 8.98
CA SER A 167 -3.00 0.46 9.65
C SER A 167 -4.22 0.29 8.74
N ASN A 168 -4.02 0.30 7.41
CA ASN A 168 -5.06 0.22 6.38
C ASN A 168 -6.14 1.30 6.54
N ILE A 169 -5.78 2.44 7.12
CA ILE A 169 -6.68 3.59 7.25
C ILE A 169 -6.79 4.25 5.88
N GLN A 170 -8.01 4.58 5.47
CA GLN A 170 -8.26 5.48 4.35
C GLN A 170 -8.79 6.82 4.85
N PHE A 171 -8.29 7.87 4.21
CA PHE A 171 -8.82 9.22 4.29
C PHE A 171 -9.37 9.58 2.91
N ASN A 172 -10.68 9.84 2.84
CA ASN A 172 -11.35 10.19 1.60
C ASN A 172 -11.89 11.61 1.66
N ALA A 173 -11.78 12.35 0.56
CA ALA A 173 -12.36 13.68 0.45
C ALA A 173 -13.07 13.82 -0.90
N LEU A 174 -14.37 14.08 -0.84
CA LEU A 174 -15.20 14.36 -2.01
C LEU A 174 -15.19 15.87 -2.26
N TYR A 175 -14.94 16.29 -3.49
CA TYR A 175 -15.12 17.66 -3.94
C TYR A 175 -16.33 17.69 -4.88
N ILE A 176 -17.42 18.26 -4.39
CA ILE A 176 -18.75 18.23 -5.00
C ILE A 176 -19.33 19.65 -5.04
N TYR A 177 -20.63 19.75 -5.32
CA TYR A 177 -21.36 21.02 -5.32
C TYR A 177 -22.60 20.97 -4.42
N ASP A 178 -22.88 22.08 -3.76
CA ASP A 178 -24.10 22.30 -2.98
C ASP A 178 -25.35 22.45 -3.86
N ASP A 179 -26.51 22.67 -3.22
CA ASP A 179 -27.79 22.80 -3.91
C ASP A 179 -27.85 24.03 -4.86
N ASN A 180 -26.92 24.99 -4.71
CA ASN A 180 -26.78 26.16 -5.57
C ASN A 180 -25.66 26.01 -6.62
N GLY A 181 -25.04 24.83 -6.72
CA GLY A 181 -23.94 24.58 -7.64
C GLY A 181 -22.59 25.15 -7.21
N ARG A 182 -22.44 25.56 -5.95
CA ARG A 182 -21.18 26.10 -5.39
C ARG A 182 -20.30 24.97 -4.88
N PRO A 183 -18.96 25.09 -4.98
CA PRO A 183 -18.03 24.13 -4.42
C PRO A 183 -18.34 23.80 -2.96
N LEU A 184 -18.30 22.52 -2.64
CA LEU A 184 -18.41 21.96 -1.29
C LEU A 184 -17.45 20.78 -1.21
N TRP A 185 -16.79 20.59 -0.08
CA TRP A 185 -16.04 19.37 0.17
C TRP A 185 -16.56 18.63 1.40
N VAL A 186 -16.56 17.30 1.29
CA VAL A 186 -17.04 16.38 2.32
C VAL A 186 -15.89 15.43 2.63
N VAL A 187 -15.60 15.25 3.91
CA VAL A 187 -14.45 14.44 4.35
C VAL A 187 -14.88 13.21 5.12
N MET A 188 -14.24 12.09 4.80
CA MET A 188 -14.33 10.81 5.48
C MET A 188 -12.95 10.50 6.07
N PRO A 189 -12.65 10.94 7.30
CA PRO A 189 -11.30 10.86 7.86
C PRO A 189 -10.88 9.45 8.28
N GLY A 190 -11.80 8.49 8.23
CA GLY A 190 -11.59 7.11 8.60
C GLY A 190 -12.85 6.27 8.41
N GLY A 191 -12.75 4.99 8.73
CA GLY A 191 -13.82 4.02 8.49
C GLY A 191 -13.38 2.60 8.81
N THR A 192 -14.19 1.64 8.41
CA THR A 192 -13.95 0.21 8.59
C THR A 192 -13.97 -0.51 7.25
N TRP A 193 -13.08 -1.49 7.14
CA TRP A 193 -13.08 -2.42 6.02
C TRP A 193 -14.03 -3.59 6.28
N SER A 194 -14.66 -4.09 5.22
CA SER A 194 -15.25 -5.42 5.22
C SER A 194 -14.16 -6.49 5.42
N ASN A 195 -14.56 -7.68 5.89
CA ASN A 195 -13.63 -8.78 6.18
C ASN A 195 -12.79 -9.23 4.97
N ASN A 196 -13.28 -8.98 3.75
CA ASN A 196 -12.59 -9.31 2.49
C ASN A 196 -11.85 -8.11 1.87
N PHE A 197 -11.78 -6.95 2.55
CA PHE A 197 -11.09 -5.74 2.11
C PHE A 197 -11.52 -5.18 0.74
N THR A 198 -12.77 -5.41 0.33
CA THR A 198 -13.34 -4.83 -0.90
C THR A 198 -14.30 -3.68 -0.63
N THR A 199 -14.70 -3.45 0.62
CA THR A 199 -15.62 -2.37 0.97
C THR A 199 -15.11 -1.56 2.15
N PHE A 200 -15.07 -0.24 2.00
CA PHE A 200 -14.70 0.70 3.06
C PHE A 200 -15.90 1.60 3.39
N SER A 201 -16.25 1.71 4.68
CA SER A 201 -17.44 2.44 5.14
C SER A 201 -17.14 3.30 6.35
N GLY A 202 -17.76 4.46 6.47
CA GLY A 202 -17.51 5.34 7.61
C GLY A 202 -18.21 6.71 7.52
N PRO A 203 -18.18 7.44 8.66
CA PRO A 203 -18.89 8.70 8.80
C PRO A 203 -18.23 9.80 7.96
N VAL A 204 -19.06 10.73 7.51
CA VAL A 204 -18.60 11.91 6.75
C VAL A 204 -18.95 13.22 7.43
N PHE A 205 -18.13 14.22 7.18
CA PHE A 205 -18.17 15.52 7.86
C PHE A 205 -18.05 16.66 6.85
N ILE A 206 -18.65 17.80 7.18
CA ILE A 206 -18.48 19.08 6.47
C ILE A 206 -17.93 20.07 7.50
N PRO A 207 -16.60 20.20 7.63
CA PRO A 207 -16.01 21.10 8.61
C PRO A 207 -16.05 22.56 8.13
N THR A 208 -15.97 23.50 9.06
CA THR A 208 -15.73 24.93 8.78
C THR A 208 -14.33 25.33 9.22
N GLY A 209 -13.75 26.37 8.61
CA GLY A 209 -12.39 26.81 8.90
C GLY A 209 -12.09 28.20 8.39
N SER A 210 -10.82 28.59 8.52
CA SER A 210 -10.38 29.95 8.16
C SER A 210 -10.36 30.17 6.65
N PRO A 211 -10.69 31.38 6.18
CA PRO A 211 -10.46 31.78 4.79
C PRO A 211 -9.00 31.57 4.39
N PHE A 212 -8.76 31.13 3.15
CA PHE A 212 -7.40 30.88 2.68
C PHE A 212 -6.50 32.13 2.75
N SER A 213 -7.09 33.32 2.62
CA SER A 213 -6.43 34.61 2.65
C SER A 213 -5.99 35.08 4.04
N ALA A 214 -6.61 34.55 5.10
CA ALA A 214 -6.40 35.00 6.48
C ALA A 214 -6.61 33.83 7.46
N PHE A 215 -5.58 33.02 7.65
CA PHE A 215 -5.64 31.84 8.51
C PHE A 215 -5.73 32.20 10.01
N ASN A 216 -6.60 31.52 10.75
CA ASN A 216 -6.71 31.60 12.20
C ASN A 216 -7.10 30.23 12.79
N THR A 217 -6.23 29.67 13.65
CA THR A 217 -6.42 28.34 14.22
C THR A 217 -7.73 28.15 15.00
N ALA A 218 -8.35 29.23 15.48
CA ALA A 218 -9.60 29.17 16.25
C ALA A 218 -10.85 28.96 15.36
N ASP A 219 -10.74 29.18 14.04
CA ASP A 219 -11.89 29.10 13.13
C ASP A 219 -12.22 27.65 12.72
N PHE A 220 -11.31 26.69 12.95
CA PHE A 220 -11.57 25.29 12.58
C PHE A 220 -12.59 24.65 13.51
N VAL A 221 -13.68 24.17 12.91
CA VAL A 221 -14.71 23.37 13.58
C VAL A 221 -14.98 22.12 12.76
N PRO A 222 -14.73 20.90 13.30
CA PRO A 222 -14.92 19.65 12.55
C PRO A 222 -16.39 19.35 12.21
N ASN A 223 -17.32 19.91 13.00
CA ASN A 223 -18.75 19.63 13.00
C ASN A 223 -19.11 18.15 13.32
N PRO A 224 -20.35 17.85 13.74
CA PRO A 224 -20.83 16.47 13.86
C PRO A 224 -20.86 15.77 12.50
N SER A 225 -20.93 14.43 12.51
CA SER A 225 -21.12 13.65 11.29
C SER A 225 -22.43 14.05 10.60
N VAL A 226 -22.37 14.27 9.29
CA VAL A 226 -23.53 14.57 8.43
C VAL A 226 -24.06 13.33 7.71
N GLY A 227 -23.45 12.16 7.94
CA GLY A 227 -23.93 10.90 7.39
C GLY A 227 -22.83 9.87 7.19
N ASN A 228 -22.95 9.03 6.17
CA ASN A 228 -22.03 7.92 5.93
C ASN A 228 -21.77 7.73 4.43
N VAL A 229 -20.56 7.31 4.08
CA VAL A 229 -20.18 6.89 2.72
C VAL A 229 -19.67 5.44 2.79
N THR A 230 -20.09 4.64 1.82
CA THR A 230 -19.65 3.26 1.62
C THR A 230 -19.12 3.10 0.20
N ILE A 231 -17.84 2.73 0.07
CA ILE A 231 -17.15 2.50 -1.21
C ILE A 231 -16.95 1.01 -1.37
N ASN A 232 -17.52 0.42 -2.41
CA ASN A 232 -17.33 -0.98 -2.80
C ASN A 232 -16.43 -1.05 -4.04
N PHE A 233 -15.17 -1.44 -3.84
CA PHE A 233 -14.18 -1.62 -4.90
C PHE A 233 -14.44 -2.92 -5.65
N THR A 234 -14.76 -2.82 -6.93
CA THR A 234 -14.98 -3.98 -7.81
C THR A 234 -13.70 -4.40 -8.53
N THR A 235 -12.80 -3.46 -8.78
CA THR A 235 -11.43 -3.70 -9.27
C THR A 235 -10.47 -2.65 -8.69
N LEU A 236 -9.18 -2.69 -9.06
CA LEU A 236 -8.19 -1.65 -8.73
C LEU A 236 -8.53 -0.26 -9.28
N SER A 237 -9.40 -0.20 -10.30
CA SER A 237 -9.74 1.02 -11.03
C SER A 237 -11.23 1.30 -11.10
N THR A 238 -12.10 0.48 -10.52
CA THR A 238 -13.56 0.69 -10.56
C THR A 238 -14.19 0.43 -9.19
N ALA A 239 -15.16 1.25 -8.81
CA ALA A 239 -15.90 1.10 -7.56
C ALA A 239 -17.32 1.66 -7.66
N SER A 240 -18.20 1.17 -6.79
CA SER A 240 -19.51 1.76 -6.53
C SER A 240 -19.47 2.51 -5.20
N MET A 241 -19.87 3.78 -5.18
CA MET A 241 -19.96 4.59 -3.97
C MET A 241 -21.43 4.84 -3.63
N ASN A 242 -21.84 4.42 -2.45
CA ASN A 242 -23.14 4.76 -1.86
C ASN A 242 -22.95 5.80 -0.77
N TYR A 243 -23.83 6.79 -0.67
CA TYR A 243 -23.75 7.83 0.33
C TYR A 243 -25.11 8.16 0.93
N THR A 244 -25.08 8.66 2.16
CA THR A 244 -26.16 9.43 2.78
C THR A 244 -25.52 10.67 3.38
N ILE A 245 -25.92 11.86 2.95
CA ILE A 245 -25.40 13.15 3.45
C ILE A 245 -26.60 14.04 3.78
N ASN A 246 -26.68 14.54 5.01
CA ASN A 246 -27.81 15.30 5.53
C ASN A 246 -29.16 14.59 5.30
N GLY A 247 -29.19 13.27 5.52
CA GLY A 247 -30.38 12.42 5.31
C GLY A 247 -30.75 12.15 3.84
N ARG A 248 -30.00 12.70 2.88
CA ARG A 248 -30.23 12.51 1.44
C ARG A 248 -29.24 11.51 0.86
N GLY A 249 -29.76 10.43 0.26
CA GLY A 249 -28.96 9.30 -0.22
C GLY A 249 -28.78 9.27 -1.74
N GLY A 250 -27.75 8.54 -2.18
CA GLY A 250 -27.51 8.29 -3.60
C GLY A 250 -26.43 7.24 -3.85
N SER A 251 -26.25 6.87 -5.11
CA SER A 251 -25.23 5.93 -5.57
C SER A 251 -24.52 6.47 -6.82
N LYS A 252 -23.20 6.28 -6.91
CA LYS A 252 -22.36 6.68 -8.04
C LYS A 252 -21.43 5.54 -8.42
N GLN A 253 -21.30 5.28 -9.72
CA GLN A 253 -20.19 4.47 -10.23
C GLN A 253 -18.98 5.40 -10.42
N ILE A 254 -17.83 4.98 -9.92
CA ILE A 254 -16.60 5.75 -10.00
C ILE A 254 -15.46 4.89 -10.55
N THR A 255 -14.56 5.55 -11.25
CA THR A 255 -13.35 4.96 -11.82
C THR A 255 -12.14 5.78 -11.38
N ARG A 256 -10.96 5.15 -11.33
CA ARG A 256 -9.70 5.85 -11.10
C ARG A 256 -9.42 6.79 -12.28
N GLN A 257 -9.09 8.05 -11.99
CA GLN A 257 -8.79 9.04 -13.03
C GLN A 257 -7.40 8.78 -13.60
N VAL A 258 -7.25 8.76 -14.93
CA VAL A 258 -5.95 8.56 -15.59
C VAL A 258 -5.46 9.89 -16.15
N PHE A 259 -4.26 10.31 -15.74
CA PHE A 259 -3.64 11.57 -16.17
C PHE A 259 -2.10 11.51 -16.25
N GLY A 260 -1.51 10.36 -15.92
CA GLY A 260 -0.05 10.21 -15.84
C GLY A 260 0.67 10.26 -17.18
N THR A 261 1.69 11.10 -17.26
CA THR A 261 2.66 11.16 -18.37
C THR A 261 4.03 11.58 -17.85
N GLY A 262 5.10 11.33 -18.60
CA GLY A 262 6.46 11.81 -18.30
C GLY A 262 7.10 11.11 -17.09
N SER A 263 8.04 11.78 -16.43
CA SER A 263 8.74 11.26 -15.25
C SER A 263 8.83 12.32 -14.16
N ALA A 264 8.76 11.91 -12.90
CA ALA A 264 8.96 12.77 -11.74
C ALA A 264 10.30 12.47 -11.05
N PRO A 265 10.89 13.45 -10.35
CA PRO A 265 12.12 13.23 -9.59
C PRO A 265 11.92 12.32 -8.37
N PHE A 266 10.74 12.31 -7.76
CA PHE A 266 10.35 11.45 -6.63
C PHE A 266 8.81 11.38 -6.53
N ASN A 267 8.33 10.55 -5.62
CA ASN A 267 6.90 10.38 -5.35
C ASN A 267 6.45 11.32 -4.22
N VAL A 268 5.45 12.14 -4.48
CA VAL A 268 4.78 13.07 -3.56
C VAL A 268 3.29 12.76 -3.37
N ASN A 269 2.82 11.63 -3.89
CA ASN A 269 1.43 11.20 -3.80
C ASN A 269 1.02 11.08 -2.34
N ASP A 270 0.15 11.97 -1.87
CA ASP A 270 -0.41 11.94 -0.52
C ASP A 270 -1.47 13.04 -0.29
N LEU A 271 -2.05 13.03 0.90
CA LEU A 271 -2.68 14.20 1.51
C LEU A 271 -1.62 15.04 2.23
N TRP A 272 -1.60 16.33 1.96
CA TRP A 272 -0.68 17.30 2.54
C TRP A 272 -1.45 18.40 3.27
N TRP A 273 -0.82 19.00 4.28
CA TRP A 273 -1.48 20.01 5.11
C TRP A 273 -0.46 20.89 5.83
N GLY A 274 -0.91 22.02 6.39
CA GLY A 274 -0.04 22.97 7.11
C GLY A 274 0.35 22.57 8.53
N GLY A 275 0.17 21.28 8.90
CA GLY A 275 0.43 20.76 10.23
C GLY A 275 -0.58 21.19 11.28
N ARG A 276 -0.33 20.80 12.54
CA ARG A 276 -1.24 21.06 13.68
C ARG A 276 -1.56 22.55 13.89
N SER A 277 -0.60 23.42 13.57
CA SER A 277 -0.76 24.88 13.65
C SER A 277 -1.69 25.44 12.58
N GLN A 278 -2.02 24.65 11.55
CA GLN A 278 -2.90 25.06 10.45
C GLN A 278 -4.02 24.05 10.16
N ASN A 279 -4.59 23.46 11.22
CA ASN A 279 -5.73 22.55 11.10
C ASN A 279 -6.89 23.16 10.32
N GLY A 280 -7.59 22.31 9.57
CA GLY A 280 -8.87 22.62 8.94
C GLY A 280 -8.87 22.71 7.43
N TRP A 281 -7.69 22.81 6.80
CA TRP A 281 -7.54 22.73 5.35
C TRP A 281 -6.47 21.69 5.00
N GLY A 282 -6.49 21.23 3.76
CA GLY A 282 -5.51 20.27 3.25
C GLY A 282 -5.51 20.24 1.73
N ILE A 283 -4.49 19.65 1.14
CA ILE A 283 -4.36 19.49 -0.30
C ILE A 283 -4.02 18.05 -0.63
N ASN A 284 -4.84 17.43 -1.47
CA ASN A 284 -4.48 16.15 -2.05
C ASN A 284 -3.56 16.39 -3.25
N LEU A 285 -2.40 15.73 -3.26
CA LEU A 285 -1.53 15.65 -4.41
C LEU A 285 -1.59 14.22 -4.93
N ALA A 286 -2.40 13.97 -5.96
CA ALA A 286 -2.40 12.68 -6.63
C ALA A 286 -1.35 12.69 -7.74
N GLN A 287 -0.38 11.78 -7.66
CA GLN A 287 0.71 11.73 -8.64
C GLN A 287 0.62 10.47 -9.48
N GLN A 288 0.65 10.66 -10.81
CA GLN A 288 0.83 9.58 -11.76
C GLN A 288 2.00 9.92 -12.68
N GLN A 289 3.04 9.09 -12.66
CA GLN A 289 4.28 9.32 -13.40
C GLN A 289 4.86 10.73 -13.08
N GLY A 290 5.03 11.59 -14.09
CA GLY A 290 5.50 12.96 -13.98
C GLY A 290 4.43 14.02 -13.70
N GLN A 291 3.15 13.66 -13.64
CA GLN A 291 2.05 14.61 -13.45
C GLN A 291 1.47 14.55 -12.03
N ILE A 292 1.03 15.72 -11.54
CA ILE A 292 0.29 15.87 -10.28
C ILE A 292 -1.06 16.50 -10.58
N PHE A 293 -2.11 15.85 -10.11
CA PHE A 293 -3.45 16.43 -9.99
C PHE A 293 -3.65 16.88 -8.53
N GLY A 294 -3.71 18.19 -8.31
CA GLY A 294 -3.87 18.78 -6.99
C GLY A 294 -5.32 19.17 -6.71
N VAL A 295 -5.87 18.79 -5.56
CA VAL A 295 -7.16 19.30 -5.07
C VAL A 295 -6.95 19.93 -3.69
N TRP A 296 -7.10 21.25 -3.62
CA TRP A 296 -6.93 22.02 -2.40
C TRP A 296 -8.29 22.28 -1.74
N TYR A 297 -8.49 21.71 -0.56
CA TYR A 297 -9.68 21.88 0.27
C TYR A 297 -9.46 23.05 1.22
N THR A 298 -10.26 24.11 1.09
CA THR A 298 -10.08 25.35 1.86
C THR A 298 -11.41 26.08 2.06
N TYR A 299 -11.35 27.36 2.44
CA TYR A 299 -12.53 28.18 2.70
C TYR A 299 -12.44 29.55 2.01
N GLY A 300 -13.60 30.01 1.52
CA GLY A 300 -13.77 31.34 0.95
C GLY A 300 -13.74 32.45 2.01
N ALA A 301 -13.82 33.70 1.56
CA ALA A 301 -13.84 34.87 2.45
C ALA A 301 -15.05 34.86 3.42
N ASP A 302 -16.15 34.23 3.02
CA ASP A 302 -17.36 34.02 3.82
C ASP A 302 -17.29 32.77 4.72
N ARG A 303 -16.11 32.13 4.82
CA ARG A 303 -15.86 30.88 5.55
C ARG A 303 -16.62 29.67 5.00
N SER A 304 -17.24 29.78 3.82
CA SER A 304 -17.84 28.64 3.13
C SER A 304 -16.76 27.66 2.69
N ALA A 305 -17.04 26.36 2.82
CA ALA A 305 -16.17 25.32 2.30
C ALA A 305 -16.05 25.49 0.78
N THR A 306 -14.83 25.45 0.26
CA THR A 306 -14.57 25.53 -1.18
C THR A 306 -13.37 24.66 -1.53
N TRP A 307 -13.16 24.45 -2.81
CA TRP A 307 -11.99 23.73 -3.30
C TRP A 307 -11.47 24.34 -4.59
N TYR A 308 -10.17 24.16 -4.81
CA TYR A 308 -9.49 24.56 -6.04
C TYR A 308 -8.76 23.36 -6.63
N VAL A 309 -8.69 23.31 -7.96
CA VAL A 309 -8.05 22.21 -8.68
C VAL A 309 -6.86 22.70 -9.50
N MET A 310 -5.74 21.98 -9.41
CA MET A 310 -4.58 22.11 -10.27
C MET A 310 -4.47 20.82 -11.09
N PRO A 311 -5.05 20.75 -12.29
CA PRO A 311 -5.25 19.48 -13.01
C PRO A 311 -3.97 18.92 -13.65
N GLY A 312 -2.84 19.63 -13.52
CA GLY A 312 -1.55 19.25 -14.09
C GLY A 312 -0.56 20.39 -13.95
N GLY A 313 0.66 20.16 -14.45
CA GLY A 313 1.74 21.11 -14.33
C GLY A 313 3.07 20.56 -14.86
N ALA A 314 4.16 21.21 -14.48
CA ALA A 314 5.50 20.83 -14.89
C ALA A 314 6.48 20.85 -13.72
N TRP A 315 7.45 19.94 -13.78
CA TRP A 315 8.59 19.90 -12.87
C TRP A 315 9.71 20.82 -13.37
N ASN A 316 10.32 21.55 -12.44
CA ASN A 316 11.61 22.21 -12.60
C ASN A 316 12.47 21.89 -11.36
N GLY A 317 13.40 20.95 -11.50
CA GLY A 317 14.11 20.38 -10.35
C GLY A 317 13.13 19.74 -9.36
N THR A 318 13.13 20.22 -8.11
CA THR A 318 12.22 19.76 -7.05
C THR A 318 10.96 20.61 -6.93
N THR A 319 10.69 21.51 -7.87
CA THR A 319 9.48 22.34 -7.85
C THR A 319 8.47 21.89 -8.90
N PHE A 320 7.22 21.66 -8.49
CA PHE A 320 6.10 21.43 -9.41
C PHE A 320 5.23 22.68 -9.48
N SER A 321 4.76 23.09 -10.66
CA SER A 321 3.92 24.29 -10.82
C SER A 321 2.85 24.11 -11.88
N GLY A 322 1.67 24.69 -11.65
CA GLY A 322 0.52 24.61 -12.53
C GLY A 322 -0.52 25.72 -12.32
N SER A 323 -1.46 25.83 -13.25
CA SER A 323 -2.59 26.75 -13.16
C SER A 323 -3.64 26.23 -12.17
N LEU A 324 -4.29 27.14 -11.46
CA LEU A 324 -5.33 26.82 -10.49
C LEU A 324 -6.71 27.23 -11.02
N PHE A 325 -7.69 26.37 -10.83
CA PHE A 325 -9.05 26.58 -11.31
C PHE A 325 -10.07 26.48 -10.17
N ARG A 326 -11.10 27.33 -10.27
CA ARG A 326 -12.36 27.21 -9.53
C ARG A 326 -13.44 26.73 -10.48
N THR A 327 -14.42 25.99 -9.97
CA THR A 327 -15.57 25.58 -10.78
C THR A 327 -16.89 25.92 -10.10
N LEU A 328 -17.95 26.01 -10.90
CA LEU A 328 -19.34 25.88 -10.48
C LEU A 328 -19.91 24.66 -11.20
N GLY A 329 -20.92 24.00 -10.65
CA GLY A 329 -21.43 22.76 -11.23
C GLY A 329 -22.89 22.48 -10.91
N SER A 330 -23.31 21.27 -11.28
CA SER A 330 -24.63 20.75 -10.91
C SER A 330 -24.68 20.47 -9.42
N ALA A 331 -25.80 20.79 -8.77
CA ALA A 331 -26.13 20.21 -7.47
C ALA A 331 -25.89 18.69 -7.53
N TRP A 332 -25.28 18.15 -6.47
CA TRP A 332 -24.75 16.78 -6.49
C TRP A 332 -25.52 15.81 -5.59
N ILE A 333 -25.95 16.27 -4.41
CA ILE A 333 -26.58 15.43 -3.39
C ILE A 333 -28.03 15.14 -3.79
N ALA A 334 -28.38 13.86 -3.94
CA ALA A 334 -29.73 13.38 -4.27
C ALA A 334 -30.40 14.07 -5.47
N THR A 335 -29.60 14.40 -6.48
CA THR A 335 -30.03 15.04 -7.73
C THR A 335 -29.40 14.35 -8.93
N THR A 336 -30.08 14.41 -10.09
CA THR A 336 -29.52 13.94 -11.36
C THR A 336 -28.47 14.95 -11.82
N TYR A 337 -27.23 14.50 -12.03
CA TYR A 337 -26.14 15.38 -12.41
C TYR A 337 -26.33 15.95 -13.82
N ASN A 338 -26.23 17.27 -13.96
CA ASN A 338 -26.29 17.95 -15.25
C ASN A 338 -24.91 18.53 -15.62
N ARG A 339 -24.19 17.83 -16.51
CA ARG A 339 -22.86 18.25 -16.98
C ARG A 339 -22.82 19.62 -17.68
N ASN A 340 -23.94 20.11 -18.20
CA ASN A 340 -23.99 21.40 -18.90
C ASN A 340 -23.92 22.60 -17.93
N LEU A 341 -24.05 22.36 -16.62
CA LEU A 341 -23.91 23.39 -15.59
C LEU A 341 -22.46 23.59 -15.15
N LEU A 342 -21.52 22.74 -15.60
CA LEU A 342 -20.11 22.89 -15.27
C LEU A 342 -19.55 24.17 -15.89
N GLN A 343 -19.03 25.05 -15.04
CA GLN A 343 -18.29 26.25 -15.43
C GLN A 343 -16.90 26.19 -14.80
N VAL A 344 -15.86 26.52 -15.57
CA VAL A 344 -14.46 26.42 -15.15
C VAL A 344 -13.79 27.78 -15.31
N PHE A 345 -13.18 28.28 -14.24
CA PHE A 345 -12.53 29.57 -14.18
C PHE A 345 -11.06 29.40 -13.80
N ASN A 346 -10.14 29.91 -14.60
CA ASN A 346 -8.74 30.06 -14.17
C ASN A 346 -8.68 31.21 -13.16
N VAL A 347 -8.22 30.91 -11.94
CA VAL A 347 -8.18 31.87 -10.82
C VAL A 347 -6.75 32.19 -10.39
N GLY A 348 -5.75 31.59 -11.04
CA GLY A 348 -4.35 31.88 -10.77
C GLY A 348 -3.46 30.65 -10.91
N ASN A 349 -2.50 30.49 -10.00
CA ASN A 349 -1.47 29.46 -10.09
C ASN A 349 -1.07 28.94 -8.72
N MET A 350 -0.43 27.78 -8.73
CA MET A 350 0.09 27.12 -7.54
C MET A 350 1.41 26.44 -7.85
N SER A 351 2.33 26.47 -6.87
CA SER A 351 3.60 25.75 -6.93
C SER A 351 3.91 25.07 -5.61
N PHE A 352 4.64 23.96 -5.70
CA PHE A 352 5.16 23.20 -4.57
C PHE A 352 6.66 23.10 -4.72
N ASN A 353 7.41 23.74 -3.83
CA ASN A 353 8.85 23.54 -3.73
C ASN A 353 9.12 22.48 -2.66
N PHE A 354 9.46 21.27 -3.09
CA PHE A 354 9.70 20.14 -2.20
C PHE A 354 11.15 20.17 -1.71
N SER A 355 11.32 20.12 -0.38
CA SER A 355 12.64 19.96 0.24
C SER A 355 13.00 18.48 0.41
N ASN A 356 12.00 17.61 0.53
CA ASN A 356 12.10 16.15 0.47
C ASN A 356 10.73 15.54 0.13
N ALA A 357 10.61 14.22 0.20
CA ALA A 357 9.37 13.51 -0.13
C ALA A 357 8.20 13.85 0.82
N ASP A 358 8.47 14.38 2.02
CA ASP A 358 7.50 14.57 3.11
C ASP A 358 7.28 16.05 3.50
N ASN A 359 8.02 16.98 2.91
CA ASN A 359 8.01 18.40 3.26
C ASN A 359 8.10 19.29 2.01
N ALA A 360 7.27 20.33 1.96
CA ALA A 360 7.27 21.29 0.87
C ALA A 360 6.84 22.69 1.32
N THR A 361 7.15 23.69 0.50
CA THR A 361 6.52 25.01 0.55
C THR A 361 5.53 25.13 -0.60
N MET A 362 4.26 25.31 -0.25
CA MET A 362 3.16 25.60 -1.16
C MET A 362 3.03 27.12 -1.33
N ASN A 363 3.23 27.62 -2.55
CA ASN A 363 2.94 29.00 -2.90
C ASN A 363 1.75 29.03 -3.85
N TYR A 364 0.85 29.99 -3.66
CA TYR A 364 -0.29 30.16 -4.55
C TYR A 364 -0.63 31.62 -4.75
N THR A 365 -1.24 31.90 -5.90
CA THR A 365 -1.98 33.13 -6.18
C THR A 365 -3.40 32.74 -6.59
N VAL A 366 -4.40 33.24 -5.87
CA VAL A 366 -5.82 32.99 -6.16
C VAL A 366 -6.58 34.31 -6.13
N ASP A 367 -7.24 34.65 -7.23
CA ASP A 367 -8.02 35.89 -7.36
C ASP A 367 -7.20 37.13 -6.91
N GLY A 368 -5.89 37.16 -7.24
CA GLY A 368 -4.95 38.22 -6.88
C GLY A 368 -4.30 38.11 -5.49
N ILE A 369 -4.78 37.21 -4.63
CA ILE A 369 -4.25 36.99 -3.28
C ILE A 369 -3.10 36.00 -3.34
N THR A 370 -1.92 36.40 -2.87
CA THR A 370 -0.72 35.55 -2.83
C THR A 370 -0.33 35.18 -1.41
N GLN A 371 -0.02 33.90 -1.18
CA GLN A 371 0.41 33.38 0.12
C GLN A 371 1.47 32.27 -0.07
N SER A 372 2.22 32.02 1.00
CA SER A 372 3.16 30.92 1.12
C SER A 372 2.86 30.11 2.39
N LYS A 373 2.80 28.78 2.27
CA LYS A 373 2.49 27.86 3.37
C LYS A 373 3.51 26.73 3.39
N ILE A 374 4.08 26.45 4.56
CA ILE A 374 4.85 25.21 4.77
C ILE A 374 3.83 24.07 4.91
N ILE A 375 4.02 23.00 4.17
CA ILE A 375 3.18 21.81 4.21
C ILE A 375 4.01 20.54 4.44
N THR A 376 3.38 19.57 5.08
CA THR A 376 3.93 18.23 5.30
C THR A 376 2.88 17.19 4.95
N ARG A 377 3.29 15.95 4.68
CA ARG A 377 2.35 14.83 4.51
C ARG A 377 1.54 14.59 5.77
N GLN A 378 0.26 14.32 5.60
CA GLN A 378 -0.63 14.01 6.70
C GLN A 378 -0.51 12.52 7.06
N GLN A 379 0.09 12.24 8.21
CA GLN A 379 0.18 10.88 8.75
C GLN A 379 -1.14 10.49 9.42
N PHE A 380 -1.60 9.25 9.21
CA PHE A 380 -2.79 8.69 9.86
C PHE A 380 -2.74 7.16 9.93
#